data_AF-A0A7C3U8J4-F1
#
_entry.id   AF-A0A7C3U8J4-F1
#
_cell.length_a   1.000
_cell.length_b   1.000
_cell.length_c   1.000
_cell.angle_alpha   90.00
_cell.angle_beta   90.00
_cell.angle_gamma   90.00
#
_symmetry.space_group_name_H-M   'P 1'
#
loop_
_entity.id
_entity.type
_entity.pdbx_description
1 polymer ?
#
loop_
_entity_poly.entity_id
_entity_poly.type
_entity_poly.pdbx_seq_one_letter_code
_entity_poly.pdbx_strand_id
1 'polypeptide(L)'
;MMTILETIIFRGLMYAILVAVPIFLIILFLRARANRAKMQWFANLKFLTLRILVPKNNEKTPLAAEQMFAALHGVYRKESQFQDYFSFEIASREKSIQFYVHVPEHLKDFVEGQIYSQYPTAEITPVDDYAMEEKPQILSGEYKLAGTELNLINLDVYPIKTFPNFEVDPLAGITGVLSKLEKGEEIWIQILVKPVSDAWQSKGLSHVKAVKSGAINREGIIVSLFGAFLR
;
A
#
# COMPACT_ATOMS: atom_id res chain seq x y z
N MET A 1 14.47 22.92 52.45
CA MET A 1 14.99 24.11 51.75
C MET A 1 15.69 23.58 50.51
N MET A 2 15.08 23.73 49.32
CA MET A 2 15.73 23.27 48.09
C MET A 2 17.02 24.04 47.87
N THR A 3 18.05 23.36 47.38
CA THR A 3 19.30 24.03 47.01
C THR A 3 19.05 24.96 45.79
N ILE A 4 19.88 26.00 45.63
CA ILE A 4 19.79 26.92 44.49
C ILE A 4 19.84 26.14 43.16
N LEU A 5 20.62 25.06 43.12
CA LEU A 5 20.75 24.17 41.97
C LEU A 5 19.42 23.47 41.63
N GLU A 6 18.71 22.91 42.62
CA GLU A 6 17.40 22.28 42.43
C GLU A 6 16.37 23.26 41.88
N THR A 7 16.39 24.51 42.35
CA THR A 7 15.45 25.54 41.88
C THR A 7 15.71 25.93 40.42
N ILE A 8 16.98 26.01 40.00
CA ILE A 8 17.35 26.30 38.60
C ILE A 8 16.92 25.15 37.69
N ILE A 9 17.19 23.90 38.08
CA ILE A 9 16.80 22.71 37.32
C ILE A 9 15.27 22.64 37.18
N PHE A 10 14.53 22.86 38.27
CA PHE A 10 13.07 22.83 38.27
C PHE A 10 12.46 23.88 37.32
N ARG A 11 12.97 25.12 37.36
CA ARG A 11 12.52 26.19 36.44
C ARG A 11 12.85 25.86 34.99
N GLY A 12 14.05 25.35 34.73
CA GLY A 12 14.47 24.92 33.39
C GLY A 12 13.55 23.83 32.83
N LEU A 13 13.26 22.80 33.63
CA LEU A 13 12.35 21.73 33.26
C LEU A 13 10.92 22.25 32.99
N MET A 14 10.43 23.16 33.84
CA MET A 14 9.10 23.77 33.68
C MET A 14 8.99 24.56 32.38
N TYR A 15 10.01 25.37 32.01
CA TYR A 15 10.02 26.08 30.73
C TYR A 15 10.15 25.14 29.53
N ALA A 16 10.94 24.07 29.64
CA ALA A 16 11.05 23.07 28.58
C ALA A 16 9.70 22.40 28.31
N ILE A 17 8.95 22.02 29.36
CA ILE A 17 7.60 21.45 29.23
C ILE A 17 6.62 22.48 28.64
N LEU A 18 6.69 23.74 29.10
CA LEU A 18 5.83 24.82 28.63
C LEU A 18 5.97 25.07 27.12
N VAL A 19 7.15 24.82 26.54
CA VAL A 19 7.39 24.95 25.09
C VAL A 19 7.12 23.63 24.35
N ALA A 20 7.56 22.49 24.90
CA ALA A 20 7.43 21.19 24.26
C ALA A 20 5.97 20.74 24.11
N VAL A 21 5.11 20.99 25.11
CA VAL A 21 3.70 20.57 25.09
C VAL A 21 2.91 21.28 23.98
N PRO A 22 2.95 22.62 23.83
CA PRO A 22 2.29 23.30 22.70
C PRO A 22 2.80 22.84 21.34
N ILE A 23 4.11 22.64 21.17
CA ILE A 23 4.68 22.14 19.91
C ILE A 23 4.12 20.74 19.62
N PHE A 24 4.11 19.85 20.61
CA PHE A 24 3.55 18.52 20.48
C PHE A 24 2.06 18.55 20.12
N LEU A 25 1.26 19.39 20.79
CA LEU A 25 -0.16 19.57 20.49
C LEU A 25 -0.40 20.14 19.08
N ILE A 26 0.43 21.09 18.63
CA ILE A 26 0.39 21.62 17.27
C ILE A 26 0.70 20.51 16.25
N ILE A 27 1.73 19.69 16.50
CA ILE A 27 2.07 18.56 15.62
C ILE A 27 0.90 17.57 15.55
N LEU A 28 0.32 17.19 16.70
CA LEU A 28 -0.85 16.31 16.74
C LEU A 28 -2.04 16.91 15.99
N PHE A 29 -2.31 18.20 16.16
CA PHE A 29 -3.38 18.90 15.47
C PHE A 29 -3.17 18.93 13.95
N LEU A 30 -1.96 19.25 13.49
CA LEU A 30 -1.62 19.26 12.06
C LEU A 30 -1.74 17.86 11.46
N ARG A 31 -1.28 16.81 12.16
CA ARG A 31 -1.46 15.42 11.71
C ARG A 31 -2.92 15.01 11.67
N ALA A 32 -3.69 15.32 12.71
CA ALA A 32 -5.11 15.03 12.74
C ALA A 32 -5.85 15.72 11.59
N ARG A 33 -5.53 16.98 11.30
CA ARG A 33 -6.07 17.73 10.15
C ARG A 33 -5.68 17.08 8.82
N ALA A 34 -4.40 16.75 8.63
CA ALA A 34 -3.91 16.11 7.42
C ALA A 34 -4.56 14.73 7.19
N ASN A 35 -4.69 13.92 8.27
CA ASN A 35 -5.36 12.63 8.22
C ASN A 35 -6.84 12.78 7.91
N ARG A 36 -7.55 13.76 8.49
CA ARG A 36 -8.95 14.03 8.15
C ARG A 36 -9.12 14.42 6.68
N ALA A 37 -8.29 15.33 6.17
CA ALA A 37 -8.32 15.73 4.76
C ALA A 37 -8.05 14.54 3.84
N LYS A 38 -7.09 13.69 4.20
CA LYS A 38 -6.78 12.43 3.51
C LYS A 38 -7.98 11.49 3.48
N MET A 39 -8.58 11.22 4.64
CA MET A 39 -9.74 10.32 4.75
C MET A 39 -10.95 10.84 3.99
N GLN A 40 -11.23 12.14 4.06
CA GLN A 40 -12.30 12.77 3.29
C GLN A 40 -12.07 12.65 1.79
N TRP A 41 -10.82 12.84 1.35
CA TRP A 41 -10.46 12.70 -0.05
C TRP A 41 -10.72 11.28 -0.56
N PHE A 42 -10.25 10.26 0.16
CA PHE A 42 -10.48 8.85 -0.20
C PHE A 42 -11.95 8.44 -0.08
N ALA A 43 -12.69 8.96 0.90
CA ALA A 43 -14.12 8.65 1.07
C ALA A 43 -15.00 9.21 -0.07
N ASN A 44 -14.52 10.24 -0.78
CA ASN A 44 -15.22 10.81 -1.92
C ASN A 44 -14.91 10.10 -3.24
N LEU A 45 -13.90 9.22 -3.27
CA LEU A 45 -13.61 8.41 -4.44
C LEU A 45 -14.68 7.33 -4.56
N LYS A 46 -15.35 7.30 -5.71
CA LYS A 46 -16.22 6.19 -6.11
C LYS A 46 -15.36 5.14 -6.77
N PHE A 47 -15.46 3.92 -6.27
CA PHE A 47 -14.76 2.78 -6.85
C PHE A 47 -15.71 1.85 -7.58
N LEU A 48 -15.16 1.10 -8.50
CA LEU A 48 -15.79 -0.04 -9.14
C LEU A 48 -14.84 -1.22 -9.19
N THR A 49 -15.43 -2.42 -9.18
CA THR A 49 -14.69 -3.67 -9.25
C THR A 49 -14.84 -4.25 -10.66
N LEU A 50 -13.71 -4.51 -11.30
CA LEU A 50 -13.62 -5.17 -12.60
C LEU A 50 -13.16 -6.60 -12.38
N ARG A 51 -13.91 -7.58 -12.86
CA ARG A 51 -13.45 -8.97 -12.97
C ARG A 51 -12.69 -9.14 -14.27
N ILE A 52 -11.53 -9.79 -14.20
CA ILE A 52 -10.65 -10.02 -15.35
C ILE A 52 -10.55 -11.52 -15.61
N LEU A 53 -10.95 -11.95 -16.81
CA LEU A 53 -10.77 -13.32 -17.29
C LEU A 53 -9.76 -13.33 -18.42
N VAL A 54 -8.65 -14.03 -18.21
CA VAL A 54 -7.61 -14.19 -19.23
C VAL A 54 -7.70 -15.60 -19.82
N PRO A 55 -7.66 -15.76 -21.16
CA PRO A 55 -7.66 -17.08 -21.78
C PRO A 55 -6.51 -17.97 -21.29
N LYS A 56 -6.79 -19.27 -21.12
CA LYS A 56 -5.80 -20.26 -20.63
C LYS A 56 -4.56 -20.39 -21.53
N ASN A 57 -4.69 -20.07 -22.81
CA ASN A 57 -3.62 -20.10 -23.81
C ASN A 57 -2.86 -18.76 -23.92
N ASN A 58 -2.93 -17.91 -22.90
CA ASN A 58 -2.20 -16.65 -22.89
C ASN A 58 -0.69 -16.90 -22.65
N GLU A 59 0.12 -16.71 -23.70
CA GLU A 59 1.58 -16.88 -23.67
C GLU A 59 2.34 -15.60 -23.26
N LYS A 60 1.64 -14.60 -22.72
CA LYS A 60 2.28 -13.34 -22.29
C LYS A 60 3.18 -13.59 -21.09
N THR A 61 4.40 -13.09 -21.18
CA THR A 61 5.40 -13.17 -20.11
C THR A 61 5.12 -12.13 -19.02
N PRO A 62 5.70 -12.27 -17.81
CA PRO A 62 5.62 -11.25 -16.75
C PRO A 62 6.08 -9.85 -17.18
N LEU A 63 6.91 -9.76 -18.22
CA LEU A 63 7.33 -8.48 -18.81
C LEU A 63 6.13 -7.67 -19.35
N ALA A 64 5.12 -8.33 -19.91
CA ALA A 64 3.90 -7.65 -20.37
C ALA A 64 3.19 -6.96 -19.19
N ALA A 65 3.10 -7.62 -18.05
CA ALA A 65 2.56 -7.03 -16.83
C ALA A 65 3.43 -5.85 -16.35
N GLU A 66 4.76 -5.97 -16.38
CA GLU A 66 5.66 -4.86 -16.03
C GLU A 66 5.38 -3.62 -16.89
N GLN A 67 5.23 -3.79 -18.20
CA GLN A 67 4.89 -2.68 -19.11
C GLN A 67 3.49 -2.12 -18.84
N MET A 68 2.51 -2.97 -18.51
CA MET A 68 1.18 -2.53 -18.08
C MET A 68 1.28 -1.63 -16.83
N PHE A 69 2.01 -2.06 -15.80
CA PHE A 69 2.18 -1.30 -14.57
C PHE A 69 2.96 0.00 -14.79
N ALA A 70 3.96 -0.01 -15.67
CA ALA A 70 4.68 1.20 -16.07
C ALA A 70 3.74 2.21 -16.75
N ALA A 71 2.85 1.76 -17.63
CA ALA A 71 1.86 2.64 -18.27
C ALA A 71 0.82 3.15 -17.26
N LEU A 72 0.38 2.30 -16.33
CA LEU A 72 -0.55 2.69 -15.25
C LEU A 72 0.01 3.79 -14.34
N HIS A 73 1.33 3.91 -14.19
CA HIS A 73 1.96 5.02 -13.46
C HIS A 73 1.60 6.40 -14.06
N GLY A 74 1.19 6.45 -15.33
CA GLY A 74 0.72 7.67 -16.01
C GLY A 74 -0.46 8.38 -15.33
N VAL A 75 -1.16 7.74 -14.39
CA VAL A 75 -2.19 8.40 -13.54
C VAL A 75 -1.60 9.36 -12.49
N TYR A 76 -0.28 9.40 -12.34
CA TYR A 76 0.40 10.26 -11.38
C TYR A 76 0.11 11.74 -11.63
N ARG A 77 -0.35 12.43 -10.58
CA ARG A 77 -0.65 13.88 -10.61
C ARG A 77 0.30 14.65 -9.71
N LYS A 78 1.34 15.27 -10.28
CA LYS A 78 2.35 16.01 -9.52
C LYS A 78 1.78 17.08 -8.57
N GLU A 79 0.79 17.84 -9.04
CA GLU A 79 0.19 18.94 -8.28
C GLU A 79 -0.87 18.50 -7.26
N SER A 80 -1.22 17.20 -7.24
CA SER A 80 -2.24 16.67 -6.35
C SER A 80 -1.62 16.26 -5.00
N GLN A 81 -2.17 16.78 -3.90
CA GLN A 81 -1.77 16.39 -2.55
C GLN A 81 -1.97 14.89 -2.28
N PHE A 82 -2.96 14.29 -2.92
CA PHE A 82 -3.29 12.87 -2.82
C PHE A 82 -3.29 12.23 -4.21
N GLN A 83 -2.91 10.97 -4.28
CA GLN A 83 -2.88 10.20 -5.52
C GLN A 83 -3.97 9.13 -5.48
N ASP A 84 -4.57 8.86 -6.64
CA ASP A 84 -5.47 7.72 -6.79
C ASP A 84 -4.71 6.43 -6.49
N TYR A 85 -5.41 5.44 -5.95
CA TYR A 85 -4.91 4.09 -5.82
C TYR A 85 -5.90 3.15 -6.47
N PHE A 86 -5.42 1.97 -6.81
CA PHE A 86 -6.23 0.85 -7.26
C PHE A 86 -5.64 -0.42 -6.63
N SER A 87 -6.43 -1.47 -6.52
CA SER A 87 -5.95 -2.78 -6.09
C SER A 87 -6.01 -3.77 -7.23
N PHE A 88 -5.03 -4.68 -7.24
CA PHE A 88 -5.06 -5.91 -8.01
C PHE A 88 -5.29 -7.05 -7.04
N GLU A 89 -6.29 -7.87 -7.32
CA GLU A 89 -6.79 -8.82 -6.34
C GLU A 89 -6.88 -10.22 -6.92
N ILE A 90 -6.54 -11.19 -6.07
CA ILE A 90 -6.72 -12.62 -6.30
C ILE A 90 -7.64 -13.09 -5.20
N ALA A 91 -8.85 -13.52 -5.54
CA ALA A 91 -9.79 -14.09 -4.59
C ALA A 91 -10.11 -15.53 -4.99
N SER A 92 -10.01 -16.44 -4.04
CA SER A 92 -10.50 -17.80 -4.19
C SER A 92 -11.85 -17.89 -3.51
N ARG A 93 -12.89 -18.11 -4.31
CA ARG A 93 -14.28 -18.25 -3.88
C ARG A 93 -15.01 -19.22 -4.77
N GLU A 94 -16.03 -19.88 -4.22
CA GLU A 94 -16.84 -20.88 -4.96
C GLU A 94 -15.99 -21.96 -5.65
N LYS A 95 -14.87 -22.38 -5.04
CA LYS A 95 -13.89 -23.34 -5.60
C LYS A 95 -13.22 -22.87 -6.90
N SER A 96 -13.12 -21.57 -7.12
CA SER A 96 -12.46 -20.96 -8.28
C SER A 96 -11.56 -19.79 -7.88
N ILE A 97 -10.43 -19.64 -8.56
CA ILE A 97 -9.57 -18.47 -8.42
C ILE A 97 -10.05 -17.42 -9.42
N GLN A 98 -10.38 -16.24 -8.91
CA GLN A 98 -10.88 -15.11 -9.68
C GLN A 98 -9.93 -13.91 -9.50
N PHE A 99 -9.77 -13.14 -10.57
CA PHE A 99 -8.89 -11.96 -10.61
C PHE A 99 -9.73 -10.70 -10.75
N TYR A 100 -9.38 -9.69 -9.96
CA TYR A 100 -10.10 -8.42 -9.95
C TYR A 100 -9.16 -7.22 -9.96
N VAL A 101 -9.70 -6.10 -10.44
CA VAL A 101 -9.12 -4.77 -10.25
C VAL A 101 -10.18 -3.86 -9.65
N HIS A 102 -9.89 -3.32 -8.47
CA HIS A 102 -10.72 -2.29 -7.84
C HIS A 102 -10.11 -0.92 -8.14
N VAL A 103 -10.85 -0.08 -8.85
CA VAL A 103 -10.33 1.15 -9.44
C VAL A 103 -11.29 2.32 -9.23
N PRO A 104 -10.80 3.56 -9.05
CA PRO A 104 -11.66 4.73 -9.09
C PRO A 104 -12.41 4.81 -10.42
N GLU A 105 -13.70 5.13 -10.35
CA GLU A 105 -14.62 5.12 -11.50
C GLU A 105 -14.11 6.00 -12.65
N HIS A 106 -13.51 7.15 -12.34
CA HIS A 106 -12.95 8.07 -13.35
C HIS A 106 -11.69 7.55 -14.05
N LEU A 107 -11.06 6.47 -13.55
CA LEU A 107 -9.89 5.82 -14.17
C LEU A 107 -10.23 4.52 -14.89
N LYS A 108 -11.48 4.06 -14.85
CA LYS A 108 -11.92 2.78 -15.42
C LYS A 108 -11.41 2.56 -16.84
N ASP A 109 -11.78 3.46 -17.76
CA ASP A 109 -11.49 3.30 -19.18
C ASP A 109 -9.98 3.35 -19.46
N PHE A 110 -9.24 4.12 -18.68
CA PHE A 110 -7.78 4.15 -18.76
C PHE A 110 -7.16 2.82 -18.34
N VAL A 111 -7.60 2.26 -17.21
CA VAL A 111 -7.09 0.99 -16.68
C VAL A 111 -7.47 -0.18 -17.59
N GLU A 112 -8.73 -0.23 -18.06
CA GLU A 112 -9.17 -1.20 -19.08
C GLU A 112 -8.30 -1.12 -20.33
N GLY A 113 -8.05 0.09 -20.84
CA GLY A 113 -7.17 0.32 -21.98
C GLY A 113 -5.75 -0.20 -21.77
N GLN A 114 -5.18 -0.01 -20.57
CA GLN A 114 -3.85 -0.54 -20.26
C GLN A 114 -3.84 -2.07 -20.20
N ILE A 115 -4.87 -2.69 -19.61
CA ILE A 115 -4.99 -4.16 -19.57
C ILE A 115 -5.15 -4.71 -20.99
N TYR A 116 -6.05 -4.15 -21.80
CA TYR A 116 -6.27 -4.58 -23.18
C TYR A 116 -5.03 -4.42 -24.07
N SER A 117 -4.19 -3.40 -23.82
CA SER A 117 -2.95 -3.20 -24.59
C SER A 117 -1.98 -4.39 -24.47
N GLN A 118 -1.95 -5.04 -23.30
CA GLN A 118 -1.08 -6.18 -23.03
C GLN A 118 -1.78 -7.52 -23.21
N TYR A 119 -3.08 -7.57 -22.91
CA TYR A 119 -3.94 -8.75 -22.96
C TYR A 119 -5.21 -8.47 -23.80
N PRO A 120 -5.10 -8.40 -25.15
CA PRO A 120 -6.22 -8.01 -26.02
C PRO A 120 -7.42 -8.96 -25.97
N THR A 121 -7.18 -10.21 -25.58
CA THR A 121 -8.19 -11.27 -25.49
C THR A 121 -8.76 -11.43 -24.07
N ALA A 122 -8.36 -10.57 -23.12
CA ALA A 122 -8.95 -10.57 -21.79
C ALA A 122 -10.42 -10.13 -21.85
N GLU A 123 -11.27 -10.78 -21.07
CA GLU A 123 -12.64 -10.32 -20.85
C GLU A 123 -12.66 -9.55 -19.53
N ILE A 124 -13.05 -8.27 -19.61
CA ILE A 124 -13.15 -7.38 -18.45
C ILE A 124 -14.62 -7.04 -18.26
N THR A 125 -15.16 -7.33 -17.07
CA THR A 125 -16.57 -7.09 -16.78
C THR A 125 -16.70 -6.33 -15.46
N PRO A 126 -17.46 -5.22 -15.40
CA PRO A 126 -17.82 -4.63 -14.11
C PRO A 126 -18.71 -5.60 -13.34
N VAL A 127 -18.40 -5.79 -12.07
CA VAL A 127 -19.13 -6.67 -11.15
C VAL A 127 -19.36 -5.94 -9.84
N ASP A 128 -20.32 -6.43 -9.06
CA ASP A 128 -20.47 -5.99 -7.68
C ASP A 128 -19.21 -6.35 -6.87
N ASP A 129 -18.92 -5.56 -5.84
CA ASP A 129 -17.79 -5.81 -4.96
C ASP A 129 -18.06 -7.08 -4.14
N TYR A 130 -17.32 -8.15 -4.45
CA TYR A 130 -17.45 -9.44 -3.79
C TYR A 130 -17.24 -9.34 -2.26
N ALA A 131 -16.42 -8.39 -1.78
CA ALA A 131 -16.26 -8.19 -0.34
C ALA A 131 -17.51 -7.58 0.31
N MET A 132 -18.30 -6.82 -0.46
CA MET A 132 -19.58 -6.26 0.00
C MET A 132 -20.72 -7.28 -0.09
N GLU A 133 -20.65 -8.25 -1.01
CA GLU A 133 -21.60 -9.38 -1.09
C GLU A 133 -21.61 -10.20 0.19
N GLU A 134 -20.44 -10.48 0.78
CA GLU A 134 -20.30 -11.28 2.00
C GLU A 134 -20.55 -10.47 3.28
N LYS A 135 -20.67 -9.13 3.18
CA LYS A 135 -20.81 -8.22 4.33
C LYS A 135 -21.99 -8.58 5.24
N PRO A 136 -23.20 -8.91 4.76
CA PRO A 136 -24.32 -9.28 5.64
C PRO A 136 -23.99 -10.49 6.53
N GLN A 137 -23.37 -11.52 5.97
CA GLN A 137 -23.00 -12.76 6.66
C GLN A 137 -21.81 -12.55 7.61
N ILE A 138 -20.89 -11.66 7.26
CA ILE A 138 -19.82 -11.21 8.18
C ILE A 138 -20.44 -10.49 9.39
N LEU A 139 -21.41 -9.59 9.14
CA LEU A 139 -22.07 -8.82 10.21
C LEU A 139 -23.02 -9.67 11.06
N SER A 140 -23.62 -10.72 10.51
CA SER A 140 -24.47 -11.67 11.26
C SER A 140 -23.65 -12.66 12.11
N GLY A 141 -22.32 -12.72 11.91
CA GLY A 141 -21.42 -13.63 12.60
C GLY A 141 -21.40 -15.04 12.02
N GLU A 142 -22.01 -15.26 10.85
CA GLU A 142 -21.95 -16.52 10.11
C GLU A 142 -20.53 -16.78 9.59
N TYR A 143 -19.85 -15.74 9.13
CA TYR A 143 -18.43 -15.82 8.76
C TYR A 143 -17.51 -15.39 9.90
N LYS A 144 -16.41 -16.15 10.05
CA LYS A 144 -15.26 -15.76 10.87
C LYS A 144 -14.21 -15.13 9.97
N LEU A 145 -13.96 -13.84 10.15
CA LEU A 145 -12.97 -13.10 9.38
C LEU A 145 -11.62 -13.07 10.10
N ALA A 146 -10.54 -13.32 9.37
CA ALA A 146 -9.17 -13.04 9.78
C ALA A 146 -8.46 -12.29 8.65
N GLY A 147 -7.69 -11.26 9.01
CA GLY A 147 -6.96 -10.44 8.05
C GLY A 147 -5.58 -10.07 8.59
N THR A 148 -4.65 -9.82 7.68
CA THR A 148 -3.30 -9.36 8.03
C THR A 148 -2.74 -8.48 6.93
N GLU A 149 -1.78 -7.64 7.29
CA GLU A 149 -1.04 -6.78 6.36
C GLU A 149 0.41 -7.20 6.30
N LEU A 150 0.92 -7.41 5.09
CA LEU A 150 2.33 -7.72 4.88
C LEU A 150 3.14 -6.43 4.84
N ASN A 151 4.17 -6.34 5.68
CA ASN A 151 5.07 -5.21 5.77
C ASN A 151 6.51 -5.62 5.51
N LEU A 152 7.30 -4.71 4.93
CA LEU A 152 8.73 -4.94 4.74
C LEU A 152 9.45 -4.95 6.10
N ILE A 153 10.26 -5.99 6.32
CA ILE A 153 11.14 -6.07 7.51
C ILE A 153 12.28 -5.06 7.39
N ASN A 154 12.80 -4.88 6.16
CA ASN A 154 13.88 -3.95 5.84
C ASN A 154 13.35 -2.65 5.22
N LEU A 155 14.21 -1.65 5.10
CA LEU A 155 13.89 -0.43 4.38
C LEU A 155 13.56 -0.72 2.89
N ASP A 156 12.63 0.05 2.35
CA ASP A 156 12.20 0.05 0.94
C ASP A 156 13.31 0.37 -0.08
N VAL A 157 14.47 0.86 0.38
CA VAL A 157 15.67 1.05 -0.47
C VAL A 157 16.37 -0.27 -0.81
N TYR A 158 16.08 -1.35 -0.08
CA TYR A 158 16.58 -2.67 -0.39
C TYR A 158 15.66 -3.35 -1.42
N PRO A 159 16.21 -3.90 -2.52
CA PRO A 159 15.39 -4.52 -3.55
C PRO A 159 14.74 -5.80 -3.02
N ILE A 160 13.50 -6.04 -3.43
CA ILE A 160 12.86 -7.36 -3.32
C ILE A 160 13.22 -8.22 -4.53
N LYS A 161 13.08 -9.55 -4.41
CA LYS A 161 13.22 -10.45 -5.56
C LYS A 161 12.14 -10.13 -6.59
N THR A 162 12.55 -9.85 -7.82
CA THR A 162 11.69 -9.62 -8.99
C THR A 162 11.60 -10.87 -9.86
N PHE A 163 10.63 -10.93 -10.79
CA PHE A 163 10.38 -12.11 -11.64
C PHE A 163 11.63 -12.69 -12.37
N PRO A 164 12.64 -11.89 -12.82
CA PRO A 164 13.84 -12.46 -13.44
C PRO A 164 14.72 -13.27 -12.47
N ASN A 165 14.53 -13.08 -11.17
CA ASN A 165 15.31 -13.72 -10.11
C ASN A 165 14.60 -14.96 -9.53
N PHE A 166 13.46 -15.37 -10.09
CA PHE A 166 12.75 -16.57 -9.70
C PHE A 166 13.09 -17.72 -10.63
N GLU A 167 13.53 -18.84 -10.06
CA GLU A 167 13.81 -20.09 -10.80
C GLU A 167 12.52 -20.86 -11.15
N VAL A 168 11.47 -20.65 -10.36
CA VAL A 168 10.16 -21.30 -10.47
C VAL A 168 9.06 -20.26 -10.37
N ASP A 169 7.85 -20.59 -10.83
CA ASP A 169 6.70 -19.67 -10.75
C ASP A 169 6.40 -19.26 -9.29
N PRO A 170 6.50 -17.96 -8.94
CA PRO A 170 6.22 -17.48 -7.59
C PRO A 170 4.75 -17.63 -7.18
N LEU A 171 3.81 -17.75 -8.13
CA LEU A 171 2.38 -17.87 -7.85
C LEU A 171 1.95 -19.33 -7.62
N ALA A 172 2.75 -20.33 -7.99
CA ALA A 172 2.40 -21.74 -7.86
C ALA A 172 2.08 -22.13 -6.40
N GLY A 173 2.88 -21.65 -5.45
CA GLY A 173 2.63 -21.90 -4.01
C GLY A 173 1.36 -21.24 -3.51
N ILE A 174 1.09 -20.01 -3.93
CA ILE A 174 -0.09 -19.23 -3.54
C ILE A 174 -1.36 -19.89 -4.11
N THR A 175 -1.39 -20.11 -5.42
CA THR A 175 -2.53 -20.73 -6.13
C THR A 175 -2.78 -22.17 -5.67
N GLY A 176 -1.73 -22.91 -5.31
CA GLY A 176 -1.85 -24.26 -4.74
C GLY A 176 -2.54 -24.29 -3.37
N VAL A 177 -2.46 -23.23 -2.58
CA VAL A 177 -3.24 -23.09 -1.33
C VAL A 177 -4.67 -22.64 -1.65
N LEU A 178 -4.80 -21.62 -2.50
CA LEU A 178 -6.09 -21.05 -2.89
C LEU A 178 -7.03 -22.08 -3.55
N SER A 179 -6.49 -23.06 -4.29
CA SER A 179 -7.28 -24.10 -4.97
C SER A 179 -7.82 -25.19 -4.06
N LYS A 180 -7.38 -25.26 -2.79
CA LYS A 180 -7.78 -26.31 -1.83
C LYS A 180 -8.96 -25.91 -0.93
N LEU A 181 -9.51 -24.72 -1.14
CA LEU A 181 -10.61 -24.21 -0.32
C LEU A 181 -11.91 -25.00 -0.52
N GLU A 182 -12.61 -25.23 0.58
CA GLU A 182 -13.94 -25.84 0.55
C GLU A 182 -15.04 -24.83 0.24
N LYS A 183 -16.24 -25.34 -0.01
CA LYS A 183 -17.40 -24.46 -0.27
C LYS A 183 -17.72 -23.65 0.99
N GLY A 184 -17.81 -22.33 0.84
CA GLY A 184 -18.03 -21.41 1.96
C GLY A 184 -16.75 -20.93 2.63
N GLU A 185 -15.58 -21.35 2.15
CA GLU A 185 -14.30 -20.76 2.50
C GLU A 185 -13.83 -19.81 1.40
N GLU A 186 -13.32 -18.64 1.80
CA GLU A 186 -12.74 -17.69 0.88
C GLU A 186 -11.39 -17.20 1.40
N ILE A 187 -10.45 -16.96 0.47
CA ILE A 187 -9.20 -16.28 0.75
C ILE A 187 -9.01 -15.19 -0.30
N TRP A 188 -8.73 -13.98 0.17
CA TRP A 188 -8.51 -12.80 -0.67
C TRP A 188 -7.09 -12.29 -0.48
N ILE A 189 -6.42 -12.01 -1.59
CA ILE A 189 -5.10 -11.38 -1.63
C ILE A 189 -5.25 -10.09 -2.41
N GLN A 190 -4.99 -8.95 -1.75
CA GLN A 190 -5.14 -7.63 -2.34
C GLN A 190 -3.80 -6.92 -2.39
N ILE A 191 -3.42 -6.43 -3.56
CA ILE A 191 -2.21 -5.65 -3.79
C ILE A 191 -2.63 -4.22 -4.09
N LEU A 192 -2.51 -3.34 -3.10
CA LEU A 192 -2.81 -1.91 -3.27
C LEU A 192 -1.63 -1.21 -3.94
N VAL A 193 -1.90 -0.55 -5.06
CA VAL A 193 -0.91 0.15 -5.87
C VAL A 193 -1.28 1.62 -5.96
N LYS A 194 -0.27 2.48 -5.81
CA LYS A 194 -0.41 3.94 -5.88
C LYS A 194 0.81 4.52 -6.59
N PRO A 195 0.65 5.43 -7.56
CA PRO A 195 1.79 6.07 -8.19
C PRO A 195 2.54 6.94 -7.17
N VAL A 196 3.86 6.97 -7.31
CA VAL A 196 4.77 7.75 -6.45
C VAL A 196 5.68 8.62 -7.28
N SER A 197 6.08 9.76 -6.73
CA SER A 197 7.07 10.68 -7.32
C SER A 197 8.46 10.06 -7.37
N ASP A 198 9.35 10.59 -8.21
CA ASP A 198 10.78 10.19 -8.30
C ASP A 198 11.61 10.45 -7.03
N ALA A 199 11.03 11.05 -5.99
CA ALA A 199 11.70 11.26 -4.70
C ALA A 199 12.26 9.97 -4.07
N TRP A 200 11.68 8.80 -4.39
CA TRP A 200 12.18 7.51 -3.93
C TRP A 200 13.61 7.21 -4.41
N GLN A 201 13.99 7.68 -5.61
CA GLN A 201 15.32 7.48 -6.19
C GLN A 201 16.38 8.22 -5.38
N SER A 202 16.08 9.46 -4.96
CA SER A 202 16.98 10.27 -4.13
C SER A 202 17.27 9.61 -2.78
N LYS A 203 16.25 8.99 -2.17
CA LYS A 203 16.38 8.22 -0.92
C LYS A 203 17.33 7.03 -1.11
N GLY A 204 17.15 6.27 -2.19
CA GLY A 204 18.03 5.14 -2.54
C GLY A 204 19.48 5.58 -2.77
N LEU A 205 19.70 6.64 -3.56
CA LEU A 205 21.03 7.19 -3.82
C LEU A 205 21.72 7.68 -2.55
N SER A 206 20.97 8.34 -1.66
CA SER A 206 21.48 8.83 -0.37
C SER A 206 21.91 7.68 0.52
N HIS A 207 21.11 6.60 0.57
CA HIS A 207 21.46 5.39 1.31
C HIS A 207 22.73 4.72 0.77
N VAL A 208 22.85 4.58 -0.55
CA VAL A 208 24.06 4.02 -1.18
C VAL A 208 25.30 4.85 -0.87
N LYS A 209 25.18 6.19 -0.90
CA LYS A 209 26.29 7.10 -0.53
C LYS A 209 26.70 6.92 0.93
N ALA A 210 25.72 6.87 1.85
CA ALA A 210 25.97 6.68 3.27
C ALA A 210 26.75 5.37 3.53
N VAL A 211 26.29 4.26 2.93
CA VAL A 211 26.95 2.96 3.04
C VAL A 211 28.38 3.00 2.48
N LYS A 212 28.59 3.59 1.29
CA LYS A 212 29.93 3.70 0.67
C LYS A 212 30.90 4.56 1.48
N SER A 213 30.41 5.59 2.16
CA SER A 213 31.24 6.52 2.94
C SER A 213 31.68 5.96 4.31
N GLY A 214 31.20 4.78 4.71
CA GLY A 214 31.46 4.23 6.04
C GLY A 214 30.82 5.04 7.18
N ALA A 215 29.97 6.02 6.86
CA ALA A 215 29.25 6.80 7.85
C ALA A 215 28.26 5.89 8.58
N ILE A 216 28.57 5.57 9.84
CA ILE A 216 27.59 5.01 10.77
C ILE A 216 26.41 5.98 10.80
N ASN A 217 25.23 5.46 10.49
CA ASN A 217 24.00 6.19 10.19
C ASN A 217 23.44 6.95 11.42
N ARG A 218 24.13 8.01 11.87
CA ARG A 218 23.67 8.91 12.95
C ARG A 218 22.39 9.64 12.56
N GLU A 219 22.24 9.96 11.27
CA GLU A 219 21.00 10.51 10.72
C GLU A 219 19.85 9.49 10.77
N GLY A 220 20.11 8.21 10.49
CA GLY A 220 19.12 7.14 10.59
C GLY A 220 18.58 6.93 12.01
N ILE A 221 19.38 7.14 13.06
CA ILE A 221 18.91 7.06 14.46
C ILE A 221 18.01 8.26 14.79
N ILE A 222 18.38 9.47 14.35
CA ILE A 222 17.55 10.67 14.56
C ILE A 222 16.25 10.56 13.76
N VAL A 223 16.33 10.17 12.48
CA VAL A 223 15.16 10.01 11.61
C VAL A 223 14.30 8.81 12.03
N SER A 224 14.85 7.74 12.63
CA SER A 224 14.02 6.65 13.17
C SER A 224 13.37 7.03 14.51
N LEU A 225 14.05 7.79 15.37
CA LEU A 225 13.45 8.34 16.60
C LEU A 225 12.33 9.34 16.27
N PHE A 226 12.56 10.25 15.31
CA PHE A 226 11.52 11.16 14.84
C PHE A 226 10.46 10.45 14.01
N GLY A 227 10.82 9.48 13.18
CA GLY A 227 9.94 8.70 12.32
C GLY A 227 9.02 7.75 13.09
N ALA A 228 9.51 7.11 14.15
CA ALA A 228 8.70 6.33 15.09
C ALA A 228 7.76 7.22 15.91
N PHE A 229 8.13 8.48 16.14
CA PHE A 229 7.27 9.49 16.73
C PHE A 229 6.32 10.15 15.71
N LEU A 230 6.59 10.02 14.40
CA LEU A 230 5.88 10.64 13.27
C LEU A 230 4.94 9.71 12.49
N ARG A 231 5.01 8.40 12.69
CA ARG A 231 3.99 7.45 12.23
C ARG A 231 2.70 7.56 13.04
#